data_AF-A0AA88HMK6-F1
#
_entry.id   AF-A0AA88HMK6-F1
#
_cell.length_a   1.000
_cell.length_b   1.000
_cell.length_c   1.000
_cell.angle_alpha   90.00
_cell.angle_beta   90.00
_cell.angle_gamma   90.00
#
_symmetry.space_group_name_H-M   'P 1'
#
loop_
_entity.id
_entity.type
_entity.pdbx_description
1 polymer ?
#
loop_
_entity_poly.entity_id
_entity_poly.type
_entity_poly.pdbx_seq_one_letter_code
_entity_poly.pdbx_strand_id
1 'polypeptide(L)'
;MENSYIVVMENSLIRELATDLQVKSSFKILKRLRRALTILLCFTMVHRLPISNAMPIDYIDEADGDLSASSDDKSAGKWVNPCGTIIFDESAGQTSLKQLMSNIRASVDAALKQLDSFKELFAENVMHSSYDDLVYTLGEVHYRVPKYLITEDTKEKEDVDHFLKDTYLELQEMAVELEQVVIDMAIQGGDFLKNFAYSELKLRSVLCNIHASLIDRNVTPHEDAARKLLVADFRNKENSYRDLRDFLFLKDYYNSLQHIHEVSEYWRLKSV
;
A
#
# COMPACT_ATOMS: atom_id res chain seq x y z
N MET A 1 -26.50 -9.81 9.88
CA MET A 1 -25.74 -10.80 10.68
C MET A 1 -24.74 -11.60 9.85
N GLU A 2 -24.70 -11.48 8.51
CA GLU A 2 -23.71 -12.20 7.67
C GLU A 2 -22.33 -11.53 7.59
N ASN A 3 -22.22 -10.20 7.77
CA ASN A 3 -20.93 -9.49 7.70
C ASN A 3 -19.93 -9.83 8.83
N SER A 4 -20.37 -10.29 10.00
CA SER A 4 -19.43 -10.62 11.09
C SER A 4 -18.76 -11.98 10.90
N TYR A 5 -19.35 -12.89 10.13
CA TYR A 5 -18.79 -14.23 9.93
C TYR A 5 -17.65 -14.24 8.91
N ILE A 6 -17.72 -13.38 7.89
CA ILE A 6 -16.67 -13.22 6.88
C ILE A 6 -15.40 -12.64 7.53
N VAL A 7 -15.56 -11.57 8.32
CA VAL A 7 -14.44 -10.93 9.05
C VAL A 7 -13.81 -11.88 10.07
N VAL A 8 -14.59 -12.74 10.72
CA VAL A 8 -14.06 -13.72 11.68
C VAL A 8 -13.32 -14.87 10.98
N MET A 9 -13.78 -15.33 9.81
CA MET A 9 -13.07 -16.34 9.03
C MET A 9 -11.79 -15.82 8.39
N GLU A 10 -11.78 -14.59 7.84
CA GLU A 10 -10.56 -13.96 7.35
C GLU A 10 -9.52 -13.80 8.47
N ASN A 11 -9.96 -13.38 9.66
CA ASN A 11 -9.08 -13.29 10.82
C ASN A 11 -8.55 -14.66 11.28
N SER A 12 -9.32 -15.74 11.15
CA SER A 12 -8.86 -17.10 11.47
C SER A 12 -7.82 -17.59 10.47
N LEU A 13 -8.04 -17.36 9.18
CA LEU A 13 -7.11 -17.77 8.12
C LEU A 13 -5.78 -16.98 8.23
N ILE A 14 -5.87 -15.68 8.47
CA ILE A 14 -4.70 -14.81 8.72
C ILE A 14 -3.92 -15.28 9.96
N ARG A 15 -4.60 -15.72 11.03
CA ARG A 15 -3.96 -16.31 12.23
C ARG A 15 -3.21 -17.59 11.93
N GLU A 16 -3.81 -18.50 11.17
CA GLU A 16 -3.15 -19.76 10.80
C GLU A 16 -1.94 -19.50 9.90
N LEU A 17 -2.06 -18.61 8.92
CA LEU A 17 -0.97 -18.23 8.01
C LEU A 17 0.17 -17.49 8.71
N ALA A 18 -0.13 -16.56 9.62
CA ALA A 18 0.87 -15.89 10.43
C ALA A 18 1.66 -16.89 11.29
N THR A 19 0.95 -17.86 11.88
CA THR A 19 1.56 -18.94 12.68
C THR A 19 2.46 -19.83 11.81
N ASP A 20 1.99 -20.22 10.64
CA ASP A 20 2.75 -21.06 9.69
C ASP A 20 3.99 -20.35 9.14
N LEU A 21 3.89 -19.06 8.83
CA LEU A 21 5.04 -18.23 8.42
C LEU A 21 6.05 -18.08 9.56
N GLN A 22 5.59 -17.90 10.79
CA GLN A 22 6.46 -17.82 11.97
C GLN A 22 7.18 -19.15 12.23
N VAL A 23 6.49 -20.28 12.05
CA VAL A 23 7.10 -21.62 12.16
C VAL A 23 8.13 -21.83 11.04
N LYS A 24 7.80 -21.54 9.78
CA LYS A 24 8.73 -21.66 8.64
C LYS A 24 9.95 -20.75 8.78
N SER A 25 9.76 -19.53 9.27
CA SER A 25 10.84 -18.59 9.59
C SER A 25 11.75 -19.13 10.70
N SER A 26 11.16 -19.66 11.78
CA SER A 26 11.91 -20.31 12.87
C SER A 26 12.76 -21.48 12.39
N PHE A 27 12.25 -22.30 11.47
CA PHE A 27 13.03 -23.39 10.84
C PHE A 27 14.17 -22.88 9.94
N LYS A 28 13.95 -21.80 9.17
CA LYS A 28 15.00 -21.16 8.36
C LYS A 28 16.08 -20.53 9.27
N ILE A 29 15.69 -19.89 10.37
CA ILE A 29 16.60 -19.33 11.40
C ILE A 29 17.40 -20.46 12.07
N LEU A 30 16.78 -21.58 12.45
CA LEU A 30 17.51 -22.75 12.98
C LEU A 30 18.52 -23.32 11.97
N LYS A 31 18.17 -23.35 10.68
CA LYS A 31 19.07 -23.80 9.62
C LYS A 31 20.24 -22.83 9.39
N ARG A 32 20.01 -21.52 9.53
CA ARG A 32 21.06 -20.48 9.47
C ARG A 32 21.92 -20.47 10.73
N LEU A 33 21.34 -20.63 11.93
CA LEU A 33 22.06 -20.80 13.20
C LEU A 33 22.92 -22.06 13.19
N ARG A 34 22.46 -23.17 12.61
CA ARG A 34 23.27 -24.38 12.45
C ARG A 34 24.45 -24.16 11.51
N ARG A 35 24.34 -23.30 10.49
CA ARG A 35 25.47 -22.89 9.62
C ARG A 35 26.39 -21.88 10.30
N ALA A 36 25.83 -20.94 11.05
CA ALA A 36 26.56 -19.93 11.80
C ALA A 36 27.33 -20.54 12.98
N LEU A 37 26.80 -21.55 13.68
CA LEU A 37 27.52 -22.29 14.73
C LEU A 37 28.75 -23.01 14.15
N THR A 38 28.65 -23.55 12.92
CA THR A 38 29.78 -24.15 12.21
C THR A 38 30.85 -23.12 11.85
N ILE A 39 30.48 -21.87 11.61
CA ILE A 39 31.41 -20.76 11.30
C ILE A 39 31.98 -20.13 12.58
N LEU A 40 31.18 -20.04 13.65
CA LEU A 40 31.58 -19.47 14.94
C LEU A 40 32.62 -20.36 15.66
N LEU A 41 32.55 -21.69 15.48
CA LEU A 41 33.60 -22.62 15.92
C LEU A 41 34.95 -22.41 15.20
N CYS A 42 34.99 -21.67 14.09
CA CYS A 42 36.21 -21.33 13.37
C CYS A 42 36.76 -19.93 13.70
N PHE A 43 36.01 -19.07 14.40
CA PHE A 43 36.33 -17.64 14.54
C PHE A 43 36.50 -17.15 16.00
N THR A 44 36.84 -18.02 16.95
CA THR A 44 37.21 -17.59 18.32
C THR A 44 38.64 -17.03 18.45
N MET A 45 39.22 -16.50 17.37
CA MET A 45 40.39 -15.64 17.45
C MET A 45 40.17 -14.39 16.62
N VAL A 46 40.33 -13.23 17.27
CA VAL A 46 40.49 -11.86 16.75
C VAL A 46 39.39 -10.86 17.17
N HIS A 47 39.76 -10.11 18.20
CA HIS A 47 39.44 -8.72 18.58
C HIS A 47 38.04 -8.25 19.02
N ARG A 48 38.04 -7.69 20.24
CA ARG A 48 37.09 -6.71 20.78
C ARG A 48 37.39 -5.32 20.23
N LEU A 49 36.37 -4.58 19.82
CA LEU A 49 36.33 -3.11 19.91
C LEU A 49 34.92 -2.64 20.33
N PRO A 50 34.82 -1.54 21.10
CA PRO A 50 33.55 -0.97 21.54
C PRO A 50 33.00 0.02 20.50
N ILE A 51 31.67 0.05 20.35
CA ILE A 51 30.96 1.11 19.62
C ILE A 51 30.10 1.84 20.65
N SER A 52 30.30 3.15 20.77
CA SER A 52 29.37 4.06 21.43
C SER A 52 29.35 5.38 20.64
N ASN A 53 28.20 5.68 20.05
CA ASN A 53 27.43 6.91 20.24
C ASN A 53 26.37 7.00 19.12
N ALA A 54 25.10 6.88 19.53
CA ALA A 54 23.97 7.28 18.72
C ALA A 54 23.85 8.80 18.77
N MET A 55 23.66 9.42 17.60
CA MET A 55 23.39 10.85 17.44
C MET A 55 21.87 11.06 17.48
N PRO A 56 21.35 12.11 18.13
CA PRO A 56 19.93 12.44 18.06
C PRO A 56 19.62 13.10 16.71
N ILE A 57 18.51 12.69 16.08
CA ILE A 57 17.94 13.37 14.92
C ILE A 57 16.84 14.29 15.43
N ASP A 58 17.03 15.59 15.19
CA ASP A 58 16.04 16.64 15.44
C ASP A 58 14.77 16.39 14.61
N TYR A 59 13.64 16.46 15.30
CA TYR A 59 12.30 16.44 14.73
C TYR A 59 12.08 17.77 13.98
N ILE A 60 11.56 17.71 12.76
CA ILE A 60 11.12 18.90 12.04
C ILE A 60 9.79 19.33 12.68
N ASP A 61 9.87 20.26 13.63
CA ASP A 61 8.74 21.09 14.06
C ASP A 61 8.61 22.26 13.08
N GLU A 62 7.48 22.34 12.36
CA GLU A 62 6.83 23.59 11.98
C GLU A 62 5.47 23.30 11.31
N ALA A 63 4.40 23.38 12.12
CA ALA A 63 3.13 23.99 11.76
C ALA A 63 2.24 24.06 13.00
N ASP A 64 2.42 25.14 13.77
CA ASP A 64 1.46 25.60 14.77
C ASP A 64 0.08 25.81 14.12
N GLY A 65 -0.92 25.16 14.68
CA GLY A 65 -2.31 25.21 14.21
C GLY A 65 -3.28 24.60 15.22
N ASP A 66 -3.39 25.28 16.35
CA ASP A 66 -4.50 25.30 17.33
C ASP A 66 -5.16 23.97 17.76
N LEU A 67 -4.89 23.61 19.02
CA LEU A 67 -5.45 22.47 19.75
C LEU A 67 -6.85 22.79 20.27
N SER A 68 -7.89 22.30 19.57
CA SER A 68 -9.08 21.73 20.22
C SER A 68 -9.98 21.00 19.22
N ALA A 69 -9.80 19.69 19.07
CA ALA A 69 -10.87 18.79 18.60
C ALA A 69 -10.50 17.34 18.94
N SER A 70 -11.49 16.60 19.44
CA SER A 70 -11.43 15.20 19.85
C SER A 70 -10.76 14.29 18.82
N SER A 71 -10.04 13.30 19.33
CA SER A 71 -9.10 12.42 18.64
C SER A 71 -9.69 11.29 17.77
N ASP A 72 -10.97 11.32 17.39
CA ASP A 72 -11.63 10.15 16.77
C ASP A 72 -12.26 10.36 15.38
N ASP A 73 -12.06 11.49 14.67
CA ASP A 73 -12.83 11.76 13.42
C ASP A 73 -12.08 12.47 12.26
N LYS A 74 -10.74 12.51 12.25
CA LYS A 74 -9.98 13.31 11.25
C LYS A 74 -9.30 12.52 10.12
N SER A 75 -9.02 11.22 10.29
CA SER A 75 -8.28 10.43 9.28
C SER A 75 -9.13 10.05 8.07
N ALA A 76 -10.36 9.59 8.28
CA ALA A 76 -11.27 9.23 7.19
C ALA A 76 -11.58 10.44 6.29
N GLY A 77 -11.74 11.64 6.88
CA GLY A 77 -12.02 12.87 6.13
C GLY A 77 -10.91 13.27 5.15
N LYS A 78 -9.64 12.96 5.46
CA LYS A 78 -8.49 13.26 4.58
C LYS A 78 -8.60 12.54 3.24
N TRP A 79 -9.03 11.28 3.24
CA TRP A 79 -9.08 10.44 2.04
C TRP A 79 -10.39 10.51 1.29
N VAL A 80 -11.41 11.17 1.84
CA VAL A 80 -12.64 11.52 1.09
C VAL A 80 -12.34 12.53 -0.02
N ASN A 81 -11.52 13.55 0.26
CA ASN A 81 -11.04 14.48 -0.76
C ASN A 81 -9.54 14.77 -0.59
N PRO A 82 -8.67 13.85 -1.04
CA PRO A 82 -7.23 13.95 -0.83
C PRO A 82 -6.55 15.04 -1.67
N CYS A 83 -7.26 15.60 -2.65
CA CYS A 83 -6.74 16.58 -3.60
C CYS A 83 -7.19 18.02 -3.29
N GLY A 84 -8.09 18.19 -2.32
CA GLY A 84 -8.73 19.47 -2.06
C GLY A 84 -9.67 19.90 -3.18
N THR A 85 -9.94 21.20 -3.27
CA THR A 85 -10.79 21.76 -4.33
C THR A 85 -9.98 21.85 -5.63
N ILE A 86 -10.32 21.02 -6.62
CA ILE A 86 -9.77 21.13 -7.97
C ILE A 86 -10.61 22.16 -8.73
N ILE A 87 -10.01 23.29 -9.11
CA ILE A 87 -10.66 24.31 -9.93
C ILE A 87 -10.36 23.96 -11.38
N PHE A 88 -11.37 23.50 -12.11
CA PHE A 88 -11.29 23.34 -13.56
C PHE A 88 -11.71 24.63 -14.25
N ASP A 89 -10.91 25.06 -15.21
CA ASP A 89 -11.29 26.13 -16.13
C ASP A 89 -12.19 25.53 -17.20
N GLU A 90 -13.50 25.77 -17.13
CA GLU A 90 -14.48 25.30 -18.12
C GLU A 90 -14.18 25.82 -19.54
N SER A 91 -13.34 26.84 -19.67
CA SER A 91 -12.90 27.35 -20.98
C SER A 91 -11.75 26.55 -21.60
N ALA A 92 -11.05 25.73 -20.80
CA ALA A 92 -10.13 24.73 -21.31
C ALA A 92 -10.96 23.54 -21.83
N GLY A 93 -10.98 23.35 -23.14
CA GLY A 93 -11.70 22.22 -23.75
C GLY A 93 -11.30 20.86 -23.14
N GLN A 94 -12.19 19.88 -23.28
CA GLN A 94 -12.04 18.55 -22.68
C GLN A 94 -10.72 17.88 -23.07
N THR A 95 -10.04 17.30 -22.09
CA THR A 95 -8.77 16.60 -22.30
C THR A 95 -8.99 15.29 -23.06
N SER A 96 -8.16 15.01 -24.06
CA SER A 96 -8.28 13.73 -24.79
C SER A 96 -8.07 12.53 -23.86
N LEU A 97 -8.80 11.43 -24.09
CA LEU A 97 -8.66 10.18 -23.32
C LEU A 97 -7.20 9.70 -23.29
N LYS A 98 -6.48 9.82 -24.41
CA LYS A 98 -5.05 9.51 -24.50
C LYS A 98 -4.20 10.31 -23.52
N GLN A 99 -4.48 11.61 -23.35
CA GLN A 99 -3.76 12.47 -22.43
C GLN A 99 -4.12 12.16 -20.97
N LEU A 100 -5.41 11.93 -20.67
CA LEU A 100 -5.86 11.51 -19.33
C LEU A 100 -5.14 10.22 -18.89
N MET A 101 -5.16 9.19 -19.74
CA MET A 101 -4.50 7.92 -19.45
C MET A 101 -2.98 8.05 -19.34
N SER A 102 -2.36 8.97 -20.10
CA SER A 102 -0.93 9.26 -20.00
C SER A 102 -0.57 9.89 -18.64
N ASN A 103 -1.39 10.80 -18.12
CA ASN A 103 -1.18 11.44 -16.83
C ASN A 103 -1.32 10.43 -15.68
N ILE A 104 -2.38 9.60 -15.71
CA ILE A 104 -2.57 8.50 -14.74
C ILE A 104 -1.37 7.58 -14.78
N ARG A 105 -0.98 7.08 -15.97
CA ARG A 105 0.16 6.18 -16.14
C ARG A 105 1.46 6.77 -15.58
N ALA A 106 1.75 8.05 -15.85
CA ALA A 106 2.96 8.69 -15.33
C ALA A 106 2.99 8.74 -13.79
N SER A 107 1.83 8.99 -13.15
CA SER A 107 1.72 8.97 -11.69
C SER A 107 1.89 7.54 -11.11
N VAL A 108 1.36 6.54 -11.80
CA VAL A 108 1.48 5.12 -11.44
C VAL A 108 2.92 4.62 -11.60
N ASP A 109 3.60 4.96 -12.70
CA ASP A 109 5.01 4.65 -12.93
C ASP A 109 5.88 5.16 -11.78
N ALA A 110 5.60 6.38 -11.30
CA ALA A 110 6.31 6.96 -10.16
C ALA A 110 6.03 6.23 -8.83
N ALA A 111 4.81 5.71 -8.65
CA ALA A 111 4.43 4.93 -7.48
C ALA A 111 5.04 3.52 -7.49
N LEU A 112 5.00 2.83 -8.64
CA LEU A 112 5.63 1.52 -8.83
C LEU A 112 7.14 1.59 -8.59
N LYS A 113 7.82 2.57 -9.20
CA LYS A 113 9.25 2.79 -8.99
C LYS A 113 9.60 3.00 -7.52
N GLN A 114 8.73 3.69 -6.77
CA GLN A 114 8.91 3.85 -5.34
C GLN A 114 8.79 2.50 -4.61
N LEU A 115 7.75 1.70 -4.87
CA LEU A 115 7.58 0.41 -4.23
C LEU A 115 8.73 -0.56 -4.56
N ASP A 116 9.16 -0.61 -5.81
CA ASP A 116 10.29 -1.44 -6.26
C ASP A 116 11.59 -1.09 -5.52
N SER A 117 11.74 0.15 -5.05
CA SER A 117 12.94 0.56 -4.31
C SER A 117 13.07 -0.07 -2.92
N PHE A 118 11.98 -0.57 -2.33
CA PHE A 118 12.01 -1.08 -0.95
C PHE A 118 11.24 -2.37 -0.69
N LYS A 119 10.39 -2.84 -1.61
CA LYS A 119 9.55 -4.01 -1.36
C LYS A 119 10.33 -5.29 -1.05
N GLU A 120 11.45 -5.48 -1.73
CA GLU A 120 12.34 -6.62 -1.49
C GLU A 120 13.01 -6.50 -0.12
N LEU A 121 13.54 -5.31 0.20
CA LEU A 121 14.17 -5.05 1.49
C LEU A 121 13.19 -5.25 2.65
N PHE A 122 11.93 -4.83 2.48
CA PHE A 122 10.89 -5.05 3.48
C PHE A 122 10.63 -6.56 3.68
N ALA A 123 10.44 -7.30 2.59
CA ALA A 123 10.24 -8.75 2.65
C ALA A 123 11.44 -9.46 3.32
N GLU A 124 12.66 -9.10 2.98
CA GLU A 124 13.86 -9.74 3.52
C GLU A 124 14.08 -9.40 5.00
N ASN A 125 13.94 -8.12 5.38
CA ASN A 125 14.29 -7.64 6.71
C ASN A 125 13.19 -7.89 7.74
N VAL A 126 11.92 -7.78 7.33
CA VAL A 126 10.76 -7.91 8.23
C VAL A 126 10.18 -9.32 8.15
N MET A 127 9.96 -9.83 6.94
CA MET A 127 9.30 -11.13 6.73
C MET A 127 10.28 -12.31 6.62
N HIS A 128 11.59 -12.03 6.55
CA HIS A 128 12.66 -13.02 6.44
C HIS A 128 12.52 -13.98 5.24
N SER A 129 11.98 -13.46 4.13
CA SER A 129 11.79 -14.19 2.88
C SER A 129 11.89 -13.24 1.69
N SER A 130 12.10 -13.73 0.47
CA SER A 130 12.02 -12.87 -0.72
C SER A 130 10.57 -12.44 -0.95
N TYR A 131 10.39 -11.31 -1.64
CA TYR A 131 9.07 -10.81 -2.00
C TYR A 131 8.31 -11.85 -2.83
N ASP A 132 8.96 -12.41 -3.85
CA ASP A 132 8.34 -13.39 -4.76
C ASP A 132 7.93 -14.69 -4.04
N ASP A 133 8.75 -15.19 -3.09
CA ASP A 133 8.41 -16.37 -2.30
C ASP A 133 7.16 -16.11 -1.45
N LEU A 134 7.04 -14.91 -0.87
CA LEU A 134 5.87 -14.54 -0.05
C LEU A 134 4.63 -14.37 -0.91
N VAL A 135 4.73 -13.71 -2.07
CA VAL A 135 3.62 -13.61 -3.02
C VAL A 135 3.16 -14.99 -3.47
N TYR A 136 4.09 -15.89 -3.78
CA TYR A 136 3.77 -17.28 -4.14
C TYR A 136 3.10 -18.04 -2.98
N THR A 137 3.65 -17.91 -1.76
CA THR A 137 3.17 -18.65 -0.58
C THR A 137 1.81 -18.17 -0.10
N LEU A 138 1.60 -16.85 -0.08
CA LEU A 138 0.36 -16.24 0.35
C LEU A 138 -0.70 -16.32 -0.75
N GLY A 139 -0.32 -16.49 -2.02
CA GLY A 139 -1.24 -16.80 -3.10
C GLY A 139 -2.42 -15.81 -3.15
N GLU A 140 -3.64 -16.35 -3.06
CA GLU A 140 -4.89 -15.58 -3.06
C GLU A 140 -5.33 -15.03 -1.70
N VAL A 141 -4.52 -15.18 -0.67
CA VAL A 141 -4.80 -14.57 0.64
C VAL A 141 -4.77 -13.06 0.46
N HIS A 142 -5.96 -12.46 0.59
CA HIS A 142 -6.22 -11.04 0.44
C HIS A 142 -5.85 -10.55 -0.98
N TYR A 143 -6.74 -10.72 -1.96
CA TYR A 143 -6.69 -9.93 -3.19
C TYR A 143 -7.84 -8.94 -3.15
N ARG A 144 -7.53 -7.64 -3.04
CA ARG A 144 -8.49 -6.63 -3.49
C ARG A 144 -8.58 -6.59 -5.03
N VAL A 145 -7.45 -6.80 -5.71
CA VAL A 145 -7.36 -6.88 -7.19
C VAL A 145 -6.68 -8.17 -7.64
N PRO A 146 -7.41 -9.14 -8.22
CA PRO A 146 -6.80 -10.37 -8.72
C PRO A 146 -5.89 -10.08 -9.92
N LYS A 147 -4.60 -10.39 -9.79
CA LYS A 147 -3.57 -10.20 -10.83
C LYS A 147 -3.88 -10.89 -12.17
N TYR A 148 -4.78 -11.87 -12.18
CA TYR A 148 -5.10 -12.73 -13.33
C TYR A 148 -6.33 -12.30 -14.15
N LEU A 149 -6.94 -11.14 -13.87
CA LEU A 149 -8.17 -10.71 -14.56
C LEU A 149 -7.96 -9.69 -15.68
N ILE A 150 -6.72 -9.50 -16.16
CA ILE A 150 -6.45 -8.52 -17.23
C ILE A 150 -6.07 -9.24 -18.54
N THR A 151 -7.02 -9.99 -19.08
CA THR A 151 -6.95 -10.41 -20.49
C THR A 151 -7.31 -9.23 -21.41
N GLU A 152 -6.90 -9.28 -22.68
CA GLU A 152 -7.37 -8.29 -23.67
C GLU A 152 -8.90 -8.24 -23.73
N ASP A 153 -9.57 -9.39 -23.61
CA ASP A 153 -11.04 -9.50 -23.59
C ASP A 153 -11.67 -8.80 -22.38
N THR A 154 -11.02 -8.79 -21.22
CA THR A 154 -11.49 -8.06 -20.03
C THR A 154 -11.24 -6.57 -20.17
N LYS A 155 -10.07 -6.16 -20.70
CA LYS A 155 -9.76 -4.74 -20.93
C LYS A 155 -10.70 -4.08 -21.94
N GLU A 156 -11.11 -4.84 -22.97
CA GLU A 156 -12.02 -4.35 -24.00
C GLU A 156 -13.46 -4.16 -23.50
N LYS A 157 -13.87 -4.97 -22.51
CA LYS A 157 -15.19 -4.88 -21.89
C LYS A 157 -15.26 -3.85 -20.76
N GLU A 158 -14.11 -3.46 -20.23
CA GLU A 158 -14.00 -2.49 -19.15
C GLU A 158 -14.40 -1.10 -19.64
N ASP A 159 -15.44 -0.50 -19.08
CA ASP A 159 -15.78 0.88 -19.40
C ASP A 159 -14.83 1.83 -18.66
N VAL A 160 -14.27 2.82 -19.37
CA VAL A 160 -13.27 3.75 -18.79
C VAL A 160 -13.84 4.50 -17.58
N ASP A 161 -15.11 4.89 -17.62
CA ASP A 161 -15.71 5.66 -16.53
C ASP A 161 -15.92 4.79 -15.29
N HIS A 162 -16.35 3.53 -15.48
CA HIS A 162 -16.43 2.55 -14.41
C HIS A 162 -15.05 2.25 -13.82
N PHE A 163 -14.05 1.98 -14.67
CA PHE A 163 -12.67 1.76 -14.22
C PHE A 163 -12.15 2.92 -13.37
N LEU A 164 -12.34 4.17 -13.82
CA LEU A 164 -11.89 5.35 -13.07
C LEU A 164 -12.60 5.46 -11.71
N LYS A 165 -13.91 5.19 -11.64
CA LYS A 165 -14.67 5.24 -10.39
C LYS A 165 -14.26 4.16 -9.40
N ASP A 166 -14.16 2.92 -9.88
CA ASP A 166 -13.84 1.76 -9.05
C ASP A 166 -12.41 1.88 -8.53
N THR A 167 -11.46 2.23 -9.40
CA THR A 167 -10.07 2.49 -9.02
C THR A 167 -9.97 3.63 -8.02
N TYR A 168 -10.73 4.72 -8.19
CA TYR A 168 -10.69 5.84 -7.25
C TYR A 168 -11.11 5.39 -5.85
N LEU A 169 -12.22 4.67 -5.73
CA LEU A 169 -12.68 4.15 -4.44
C LEU A 169 -11.68 3.16 -3.83
N GLU A 170 -11.17 2.23 -4.63
CA GLU A 170 -10.21 1.23 -4.17
C GLU A 170 -8.94 1.86 -3.59
N LEU A 171 -8.37 2.85 -4.31
CA LEU A 171 -7.18 3.56 -3.85
C LEU A 171 -7.47 4.44 -2.62
N GLN A 172 -8.69 4.95 -2.45
CA GLN A 172 -9.08 5.64 -1.22
C GLN A 172 -9.07 4.67 -0.03
N GLU A 173 -9.62 3.46 -0.20
CA GLU A 173 -9.60 2.42 0.83
C GLU A 173 -8.16 2.01 1.18
N MET A 174 -7.29 1.84 0.18
CA MET A 174 -5.86 1.59 0.39
C MET A 174 -5.16 2.75 1.11
N ALA A 175 -5.59 3.99 0.89
CA ALA A 175 -4.97 5.15 1.52
C ALA A 175 -5.23 5.19 3.03
N VAL A 176 -6.41 4.79 3.47
CA VAL A 176 -6.73 4.63 4.89
C VAL A 176 -5.88 3.54 5.53
N GLU A 177 -5.71 2.40 4.85
CA GLU A 177 -4.85 1.32 5.34
C GLU A 177 -3.39 1.75 5.44
N LEU A 178 -2.86 2.41 4.40
CA LEU A 178 -1.49 2.92 4.38
C LEU A 178 -1.26 3.94 5.50
N GLU A 179 -2.24 4.80 5.78
CA GLU A 179 -2.17 5.73 6.90
C GLU A 179 -2.02 4.98 8.23
N GLN A 180 -2.75 3.88 8.43
CA GLN A 180 -2.57 3.03 9.62
C GLN A 180 -1.17 2.42 9.68
N VAL A 181 -0.62 1.94 8.56
CA VAL A 181 0.77 1.44 8.48
C VAL A 181 1.77 2.52 8.91
N VAL A 182 1.63 3.74 8.37
CA VAL A 182 2.51 4.87 8.71
C VAL A 182 2.42 5.25 10.19
N ILE A 183 1.20 5.35 10.73
CA ILE A 183 0.97 5.67 12.14
C ILE A 183 1.60 4.60 13.04
N ASP A 184 1.35 3.33 12.75
CA ASP A 184 1.88 2.22 13.55
C ASP A 184 3.42 2.19 13.52
N MET A 185 4.04 2.42 12.36
CA MET A 185 5.49 2.50 12.23
C MET A 185 6.09 3.72 12.93
N ALA A 186 5.39 4.87 12.91
CA ALA A 186 5.83 6.08 13.60
C ALA A 186 5.84 5.91 15.12
N ILE A 187 4.81 5.26 15.67
CA ILE A 187 4.71 4.98 17.11
C ILE A 187 5.83 4.03 17.58
N GLN A 188 6.25 3.10 16.72
CA GLN A 188 7.15 2.01 17.11
C GLN A 188 8.61 2.22 16.69
N GLY A 189 8.88 3.20 15.83
CA GLY A 189 10.22 3.47 15.31
C GLY A 189 10.68 2.46 14.25
N GLY A 190 9.82 2.14 13.28
CA GLY A 190 10.14 1.19 12.20
C GLY A 190 11.09 1.75 11.14
N ASP A 191 12.06 0.94 10.69
CA ASP A 191 13.09 1.32 9.70
C ASP A 191 12.50 1.76 8.34
N PHE A 192 11.27 1.33 8.02
CA PHE A 192 10.59 1.60 6.74
C PHE A 192 9.59 2.76 6.80
N LEU A 193 9.49 3.48 7.92
CA LEU A 193 8.54 4.60 8.08
C LEU A 193 8.60 5.60 6.90
N LYS A 194 9.82 5.99 6.50
CA LYS A 194 10.01 6.93 5.39
C LYS A 194 9.51 6.36 4.06
N ASN A 195 9.68 5.06 3.84
CA ASN A 195 9.24 4.40 2.61
C ASN A 195 7.72 4.39 2.52
N PHE A 196 7.02 4.02 3.59
CA PHE A 196 5.56 4.01 3.64
C PHE A 196 4.97 5.42 3.59
N ALA A 197 5.55 6.39 4.30
CA ALA A 197 5.12 7.78 4.23
C ALA A 197 5.28 8.36 2.81
N TYR A 198 6.35 7.99 2.10
CA TYR A 198 6.53 8.42 0.72
C TYR A 198 5.59 7.68 -0.25
N SER A 199 5.28 6.41 0.01
CA SER A 199 4.21 5.69 -0.70
C SER A 199 2.86 6.39 -0.55
N GLU A 200 2.57 6.99 0.61
CA GLU A 200 1.34 7.72 0.86
C GLU A 200 1.23 8.98 -0.02
N LEU A 201 2.35 9.68 -0.20
CA LEU A 201 2.46 10.81 -1.14
C LEU A 201 2.25 10.37 -2.59
N LYS A 202 2.81 9.21 -2.98
CA LYS A 202 2.64 8.68 -4.34
C LYS A 202 1.21 8.22 -4.61
N LEU A 203 0.59 7.53 -3.66
CA LEU A 203 -0.81 7.11 -3.74
C LEU A 203 -1.73 8.31 -3.93
N ARG A 204 -1.51 9.38 -3.15
CA ARG A 204 -2.24 10.65 -3.29
C ARG A 204 -2.11 11.24 -4.70
N SER A 205 -0.91 11.22 -5.28
CA SER A 205 -0.68 11.69 -6.65
C SER A 205 -1.49 10.90 -7.67
N VAL A 206 -1.55 9.57 -7.54
CA VAL A 206 -2.36 8.70 -8.40
C VAL A 206 -3.85 9.01 -8.25
N LEU A 207 -4.33 9.07 -7.00
CA LEU A 207 -5.72 9.46 -6.69
C LEU A 207 -6.12 10.78 -7.33
N CYS A 208 -5.24 11.79 -7.29
CA CYS A 208 -5.55 13.10 -7.87
C CYS A 208 -5.56 13.13 -9.40
N ASN A 209 -4.73 12.32 -10.06
CA ASN A 209 -4.81 12.19 -11.52
C ASN A 209 -6.09 11.47 -11.95
N ILE A 210 -6.54 10.47 -11.19
CA ILE A 210 -7.81 9.78 -11.44
C ILE A 210 -8.99 10.74 -11.17
N HIS A 211 -8.99 11.46 -10.06
CA HIS A 211 -10.04 12.44 -9.74
C HIS A 211 -10.13 13.55 -10.80
N ALA A 212 -9.00 14.09 -11.24
CA ALA A 212 -8.98 15.06 -12.33
C ALA A 212 -9.57 14.47 -13.63
N SER A 213 -9.31 13.19 -13.91
CA SER A 213 -9.89 12.50 -15.07
C SER A 213 -11.40 12.26 -14.93
N LEU A 214 -11.89 11.97 -13.73
CA LEU A 214 -13.33 11.88 -13.44
C LEU A 214 -14.02 13.23 -13.68
N ILE A 215 -13.42 14.33 -13.20
CA ILE A 215 -13.98 15.68 -13.40
C ILE A 215 -13.99 16.06 -14.89
N ASP A 216 -12.87 15.89 -15.60
CA ASP A 216 -12.76 16.22 -17.04
C ASP A 216 -13.77 15.43 -17.89
N ARG A 217 -14.12 14.22 -17.45
CA ARG A 217 -15.12 13.36 -18.12
C ARG A 217 -16.54 13.54 -17.59
N ASN A 218 -16.76 14.44 -16.64
CA ASN A 218 -18.04 14.67 -15.97
C ASN A 218 -18.64 13.39 -15.35
N VAL A 219 -17.78 12.58 -14.73
CA VAL A 219 -18.13 11.32 -14.06
C VAL A 219 -18.06 11.54 -12.55
N THR A 220 -19.15 11.24 -11.85
CA THR A 220 -19.19 11.34 -10.39
C THR A 220 -18.53 10.12 -9.73
N PRO A 221 -17.63 10.34 -8.74
CA PRO A 221 -17.12 9.25 -7.88
C PRO A 221 -18.24 8.51 -7.15
N HIS A 222 -17.93 7.34 -6.57
CA HIS A 222 -18.89 6.59 -5.75
C HIS A 222 -19.30 7.37 -4.48
N GLU A 223 -20.61 7.52 -4.25
CA GLU A 223 -21.17 8.34 -3.16
C GLU A 223 -20.85 7.80 -1.75
N ASP A 224 -20.67 6.48 -1.61
CA ASP A 224 -20.47 5.81 -0.31
C ASP A 224 -19.01 5.71 0.15
N ALA A 225 -18.06 6.34 -0.56
CA ALA A 225 -16.63 6.29 -0.21
C ALA A 225 -16.39 6.73 1.25
N ALA A 226 -16.97 7.85 1.67
CA ALA A 226 -16.82 8.35 3.04
C ALA A 226 -17.32 7.36 4.10
N ARG A 227 -18.44 6.66 3.85
CA ARG A 227 -18.99 5.69 4.80
C ARG A 227 -18.14 4.43 4.90
N LYS A 228 -17.57 3.95 3.80
CA LYS A 228 -16.69 2.77 3.80
C LYS A 228 -15.36 3.06 4.51
N LEU A 229 -14.80 4.25 4.28
CA LEU A 229 -13.53 4.69 4.89
C LEU A 229 -13.63 4.90 6.41
N LEU A 230 -14.80 5.29 6.91
CA LEU A 230 -15.07 5.48 8.35
C LEU A 230 -15.15 4.17 9.15
N VAL A 231 -15.33 3.00 8.50
CA VAL A 231 -15.59 1.71 9.17
C VAL A 231 -14.35 0.82 9.28
N ALA A 232 -13.24 1.18 8.61
CA ALA A 232 -12.03 0.36 8.56
C ALA A 232 -11.19 0.44 9.87
N ASP A 233 -11.70 -0.14 10.95
CA ASP A 233 -10.94 -0.35 12.19
C ASP A 233 -10.37 -1.78 12.22
N PHE A 234 -9.11 -1.93 11.80
CA PHE A 234 -8.36 -3.20 11.81
C PHE A 234 -7.22 -3.21 12.82
N ARG A 235 -7.38 -2.53 13.96
CA ARG A 235 -6.28 -2.40 14.92
C ARG A 235 -6.11 -3.64 15.80
N ASN A 236 -5.32 -4.62 15.32
CA ASN A 236 -4.83 -5.72 16.15
C ASN A 236 -3.36 -5.50 16.53
N LYS A 237 -3.02 -5.63 17.82
CA LYS A 237 -1.79 -5.10 18.43
C LYS A 237 -0.58 -6.05 18.43
N GLU A 238 -0.70 -7.26 17.89
CA GLU A 238 0.41 -8.21 17.86
C GLU A 238 1.37 -7.96 16.68
N ASN A 239 2.68 -7.94 16.96
CA ASN A 239 3.70 -7.55 15.98
C ASN A 239 3.73 -8.46 14.73
N SER A 240 3.60 -9.78 14.87
CA SER A 240 3.61 -10.71 13.73
C SER A 240 2.40 -10.54 12.82
N TYR A 241 1.24 -10.14 13.38
CA TYR A 241 0.04 -9.82 12.59
C TYR A 241 0.20 -8.51 11.85
N ARG A 242 0.87 -7.54 12.47
CA ARG A 242 1.16 -6.25 11.84
C ARG A 242 2.13 -6.41 10.68
N ASP A 243 3.24 -7.11 10.87
CA ASP A 243 4.24 -7.31 9.81
C ASP A 243 3.62 -8.01 8.59
N LEU A 244 2.77 -9.03 8.83
CA LEU A 244 1.98 -9.67 7.78
C LEU A 244 0.98 -8.72 7.13
N ARG A 245 0.23 -7.93 7.91
CA ARG A 245 -0.73 -6.93 7.40
C ARG A 245 -0.03 -5.90 6.51
N ASP A 246 1.08 -5.36 6.97
CA ASP A 246 1.85 -4.35 6.25
C ASP A 246 2.45 -4.94 4.95
N PHE A 247 2.86 -6.21 4.97
CA PHE A 247 3.24 -6.95 3.76
C PHE A 247 2.05 -7.16 2.81
N LEU A 248 0.88 -7.56 3.32
CA LEU A 248 -0.32 -7.77 2.50
C LEU A 248 -0.76 -6.47 1.83
N PHE A 249 -0.74 -5.35 2.56
CA PHE A 249 -0.95 -4.02 1.99
C PHE A 249 0.05 -3.74 0.86
N LEU A 250 1.35 -3.97 1.10
CA LEU A 250 2.39 -3.73 0.09
C LEU A 250 2.16 -4.56 -1.18
N LYS A 251 1.79 -5.83 -1.01
CA LYS A 251 1.43 -6.75 -2.10
C LYS A 251 0.24 -6.22 -2.90
N ASP A 252 -0.83 -5.85 -2.23
CA ASP A 252 -2.07 -5.43 -2.88
C ASP A 252 -1.94 -4.08 -3.54
N TYR A 253 -1.25 -3.13 -2.91
CA TYR A 253 -0.97 -1.84 -3.51
C TYR A 253 -0.10 -1.99 -4.77
N TYR A 254 0.91 -2.86 -4.74
CA TYR A 254 1.72 -3.14 -5.92
C TYR A 254 0.90 -3.73 -7.07
N ASN A 255 0.07 -4.75 -6.78
CA ASN A 255 -0.77 -5.39 -7.80
C ASN A 255 -1.79 -4.43 -8.40
N SER A 256 -2.37 -3.56 -7.57
CA SER A 256 -3.37 -2.57 -8.00
C SER A 256 -2.74 -1.53 -8.91
N LEU A 257 -1.54 -1.04 -8.57
CA LEU A 257 -0.77 -0.17 -9.46
C LEU A 257 -0.41 -0.85 -10.79
N GLN A 258 -0.06 -2.14 -10.78
CA GLN A 258 0.17 -2.89 -12.02
C GLN A 258 -1.10 -2.96 -12.88
N HIS A 259 -2.24 -3.24 -12.27
CA HIS A 259 -3.53 -3.26 -12.95
C HIS A 259 -3.86 -1.91 -13.60
N ILE A 260 -3.73 -0.82 -12.84
CA ILE A 260 -4.00 0.53 -13.33
C ILE A 260 -3.04 0.88 -14.46
N HIS A 261 -1.76 0.51 -14.35
CA HIS A 261 -0.78 0.73 -15.40
C HIS A 261 -1.19 0.02 -16.71
N GLU A 262 -1.58 -1.26 -16.64
CA GLU A 262 -1.98 -2.04 -17.82
C GLU A 262 -3.25 -1.52 -18.50
N VAL A 263 -4.28 -1.18 -17.72
CA VAL A 263 -5.53 -0.63 -18.24
C VAL A 263 -5.31 0.77 -18.84
N SER A 264 -4.53 1.61 -18.16
CA SER A 264 -4.19 2.95 -18.67
C SER A 264 -3.42 2.86 -20.00
N GLU A 265 -2.46 1.94 -20.10
CA GLU A 265 -1.69 1.75 -21.33
C GLU A 265 -2.56 1.24 -22.48
N TYR A 266 -3.47 0.30 -22.20
CA TYR A 266 -4.45 -0.18 -23.18
C TYR A 266 -5.29 0.95 -23.76
N TRP A 267 -5.94 1.75 -22.90
CA TRP A 267 -6.79 2.86 -23.36
C TRP A 267 -5.99 3.97 -24.03
N ARG A 268 -4.75 4.23 -23.59
CA ARG A 268 -3.85 5.19 -24.24
C ARG A 268 -3.52 4.79 -25.68
N LEU A 269 -3.30 3.50 -25.94
CA LEU A 269 -2.98 2.97 -27.26
C LEU A 269 -4.22 2.84 -28.17
N LYS A 270 -5.39 2.49 -27.61
CA LYS A 270 -6.64 2.35 -28.36
C LYS A 270 -7.24 3.70 -28.78
N SER A 271 -6.94 4.78 -28.06
CA SER A 271 -7.45 6.14 -28.32
C SER A 271 -6.75 6.89 -29.46
N VAL A 272 -6.23 6.16 -30.46
CA VAL A 272 -5.56 6.71 -31.66
C VAL A 272 -6.54 6.77 -32.83
#